data_AF-A0A0R2X8J3-F1
#
_entry.id   AF-A0A0R2X8J3-F1
#
_cell.length_a   1.000
_cell.length_b   1.000
_cell.length_c   1.000
_cell.angle_alpha   90.00
_cell.angle_beta   90.00
_cell.angle_gamma   90.00
#
_symmetry.space_group_name_H-M   'P 1'
#
loop_
_entity.id
_entity.type
_entity.pdbx_description
1 polymer ?
#
loop_
_entity_poly.entity_id
_entity_poly.type
_entity_poly.pdbx_seq_one_letter_code
_entity_poly.pdbx_strand_id
1 'polypeptide(L)'
;MASDFISDFQEARASGQPYVVVTVVQTQGSVPRHPGAKMIVFHDGSISGTVGGGKFESLVIGEAKERLKDGQNLLKKYPLREGETESFGAICGGEVTLWFEPHKRAPVLLLVGAGHCAQAIAQLAAVCGFHVTVVDDRKEWTEACPGVHRRVTEQSPQTVIRSQHWSGEDAIVLVSRNFMIDRDALEEAIKIR
;
A
#
# COMPACT_ATOMS: atom_id res chain seq x y z
N MET A 1 -17.82 -13.93 16.46
CA MET A 1 -17.08 -13.04 17.39
C MET A 1 -16.79 -11.78 16.61
N ALA A 2 -17.11 -10.60 17.13
CA ALA A 2 -16.73 -9.35 16.46
C ALA A 2 -15.20 -9.34 16.33
N SER A 3 -14.68 -9.15 15.12
CA SER A 3 -13.23 -9.06 14.93
C SER A 3 -12.69 -7.86 15.72
N ASP A 4 -11.58 -8.08 16.41
CA ASP A 4 -10.84 -7.00 17.07
C ASP A 4 -10.09 -6.22 15.99
N PHE A 5 -10.18 -4.89 16.01
CA PHE A 5 -9.55 -4.02 15.03
C PHE A 5 -8.05 -4.30 14.88
N ILE A 6 -7.38 -4.68 15.97
CA ILE A 6 -5.95 -5.01 15.95
C ILE A 6 -5.67 -6.24 15.07
N SER A 7 -6.54 -7.27 15.11
CA SER A 7 -6.42 -8.45 14.25
C SER A 7 -6.59 -8.05 12.78
N ASP A 8 -7.65 -7.32 12.47
CA ASP A 8 -7.95 -6.90 11.09
C ASP A 8 -6.85 -5.99 10.53
N PHE A 9 -6.27 -5.13 11.36
CA PHE A 9 -5.15 -4.28 10.97
C PHE A 9 -3.87 -5.08 10.71
N GLN A 10 -3.59 -6.10 11.52
CA GLN A 10 -2.45 -7.00 11.29
C GLN A 10 -2.63 -7.80 10.00
N GLU A 11 -3.84 -8.31 9.75
CA GLU A 11 -4.19 -9.02 8.51
C GLU A 11 -4.08 -8.11 7.29
N ALA A 12 -4.61 -6.88 7.36
CA ALA A 12 -4.48 -5.89 6.31
C ALA A 12 -3.01 -5.60 5.98
N ARG A 13 -2.17 -5.38 7.01
CA ARG A 13 -0.74 -5.17 6.84
C ARG A 13 -0.02 -6.37 6.23
N ALA A 14 -0.37 -7.58 6.67
CA ALA A 14 0.22 -8.82 6.17
C ALA A 14 -0.17 -9.12 4.71
N SER A 15 -1.34 -8.65 4.26
CA SER A 15 -1.81 -8.84 2.88
C SER A 15 -0.94 -8.13 1.83
N GLY A 16 -0.18 -7.10 2.23
CA GLY A 16 0.60 -6.25 1.33
C GLY A 16 -0.25 -5.39 0.37
N GLN A 17 -1.58 -5.46 0.46
CA GLN A 17 -2.49 -4.64 -0.33
C GLN A 17 -2.59 -3.23 0.24
N PRO A 18 -2.78 -2.19 -0.59
CA PRO A 18 -3.06 -0.85 -0.10
C PRO A 18 -4.41 -0.78 0.64
N TYR A 19 -4.44 -0.05 1.76
CA TYR A 19 -5.65 0.19 2.55
C TYR A 19 -5.59 1.54 3.26
N VAL A 20 -6.74 2.07 3.69
CA VAL A 20 -6.82 3.29 4.50
C VAL A 20 -7.40 2.95 5.85
N VAL A 21 -6.76 3.40 6.92
CA VAL A 21 -7.38 3.42 8.24
C VAL A 21 -8.11 4.75 8.40
N VAL A 22 -9.42 4.67 8.58
CA VAL A 22 -10.27 5.81 8.89
C VAL A 22 -10.59 5.78 10.39
N THR A 23 -10.33 6.88 11.09
CA THR A 23 -10.56 7.01 12.52
C THR A 23 -11.50 8.18 12.81
N VAL A 24 -12.54 7.95 13.62
CA VAL A 24 -13.30 9.03 14.24
C VAL A 24 -12.42 9.69 15.30
N VAL A 25 -12.03 10.95 15.08
CA VAL A 25 -11.14 11.68 16.00
C VAL A 25 -11.87 12.69 16.86
N GLN A 26 -12.98 13.24 16.35
CA GLN A 26 -13.81 14.19 17.08
C GLN A 26 -15.25 14.09 16.62
N THR A 27 -16.18 14.37 17.54
CA THR A 27 -17.61 14.40 17.27
C THR A 27 -18.25 15.59 17.99
N GLN A 28 -19.31 16.14 17.42
CA GLN A 28 -20.15 17.15 18.07
C GLN A 28 -21.62 16.78 17.88
N GLY A 29 -22.44 16.97 18.92
CA GLY A 29 -23.86 16.60 18.88
C GLY A 29 -24.07 15.08 18.87
N SER A 30 -25.25 14.65 18.41
CA SER A 30 -25.56 13.24 18.28
C SER A 30 -24.92 12.67 17.01
N VAL A 31 -24.25 11.52 17.14
CA VAL A 31 -23.46 10.87 16.10
C VAL A 31 -23.56 9.34 16.23
N PRO A 32 -23.41 8.57 15.15
CA PRO A 32 -23.56 7.11 15.17
C PRO A 32 -22.39 6.38 15.84
N ARG A 33 -21.20 6.97 15.81
CA ARG A 33 -19.97 6.46 16.42
C ARG A 33 -19.21 7.58 17.11
N HIS A 34 -18.53 7.24 18.20
CA HIS A 34 -17.74 8.16 19.01
C HIS A 34 -16.25 8.11 18.67
N PRO A 35 -15.46 9.09 19.13
CA PRO A 35 -14.01 9.08 18.96
C PRO A 35 -13.38 7.75 19.36
N GLY A 36 -12.44 7.28 18.56
CA GLY A 36 -11.79 5.97 18.70
C GLY A 36 -12.39 4.87 17.82
N ALA A 37 -13.60 5.05 17.26
CA ALA A 37 -14.13 4.14 16.25
C ALA A 37 -13.24 4.16 14.99
N LYS A 38 -12.98 2.98 14.42
CA LYS A 38 -12.10 2.79 13.27
C LYS A 38 -12.75 1.94 12.19
N MET A 39 -12.36 2.19 10.95
CA MET A 39 -12.73 1.42 9.77
C MET A 39 -11.51 1.29 8.85
N ILE A 40 -11.22 0.09 8.39
CA ILE A 40 -10.24 -0.18 7.34
C ILE A 40 -10.99 -0.19 6.01
N VAL A 41 -10.49 0.54 5.02
CA VAL A 41 -11.01 0.52 3.65
C VAL A 41 -9.93 -0.01 2.72
N PHE A 42 -10.19 -1.14 2.06
CA PHE A 42 -9.26 -1.74 1.10
C PHE A 42 -9.41 -1.13 -0.29
N HIS A 43 -8.41 -1.32 -1.15
CA HIS A 43 -8.40 -0.79 -2.53
C HIS A 43 -9.64 -1.18 -3.37
N ASP A 44 -10.19 -2.37 -3.16
CA ASP A 44 -11.39 -2.87 -3.83
C ASP A 44 -12.68 -2.20 -3.28
N GLY A 45 -12.60 -1.58 -2.12
CA GLY A 45 -13.71 -0.92 -1.41
C GLY A 45 -14.39 -1.82 -0.37
N SER A 46 -13.89 -3.04 -0.15
CA SER A 46 -14.27 -3.81 1.03
C SER A 46 -13.82 -3.10 2.30
N ILE A 47 -14.51 -3.36 3.40
CA ILE A 47 -14.25 -2.72 4.69
C ILE A 47 -14.12 -3.73 5.82
N SER A 48 -13.37 -3.35 6.86
CA SER A 48 -13.51 -3.94 8.20
C SER A 48 -13.74 -2.86 9.25
N GLY A 49 -14.62 -3.12 10.21
CA GLY A 49 -15.08 -2.11 11.16
C GLY A 49 -16.02 -1.07 10.53
N THR A 50 -16.32 -0.02 11.27
CA THR A 50 -17.26 1.03 10.83
C THR A 50 -17.04 2.33 11.59
N VAL A 51 -17.14 3.45 10.88
CA VAL A 51 -17.18 4.81 11.46
C VAL A 51 -18.61 5.39 11.47
N GLY A 52 -19.61 4.60 11.12
CA GLY A 52 -21.00 5.06 11.02
C GLY A 52 -21.94 3.98 10.45
N GLY A 53 -22.74 4.35 9.47
CA GLY A 53 -23.65 3.43 8.80
C GLY A 53 -24.30 4.10 7.58
N GLY A 54 -24.74 3.30 6.62
CA GLY A 54 -25.55 3.78 5.49
C GLY A 54 -24.76 4.64 4.51
N LYS A 55 -25.38 5.72 3.99
CA LYS A 55 -24.81 6.55 2.92
C LYS A 55 -23.50 7.24 3.31
N PHE A 56 -23.33 7.53 4.61
CA PHE A 56 -22.12 8.13 5.13
C PHE A 56 -20.88 7.26 4.87
N GLU A 57 -20.98 5.95 5.04
CA GLU A 57 -19.86 5.03 4.80
C GLU A 57 -19.47 5.00 3.32
N SER A 58 -20.43 5.06 2.40
CA SER A 58 -20.14 5.11 0.96
C SER A 58 -19.33 6.35 0.58
N LEU A 59 -19.63 7.51 1.19
CA LEU A 59 -18.86 8.75 1.00
C LEU A 59 -17.44 8.59 1.54
N VAL A 60 -17.31 8.05 2.75
CA VAL A 60 -16.01 7.80 3.39
C VAL A 60 -15.17 6.82 2.60
N ILE A 61 -15.77 5.75 2.05
CA ILE A 61 -15.08 4.78 1.16
C ILE A 61 -14.60 5.48 -0.12
N GLY A 62 -15.41 6.36 -0.70
CA GLY A 62 -15.01 7.16 -1.87
C GLY A 62 -13.79 8.03 -1.57
N GLU A 63 -13.81 8.79 -0.47
CA GLU A 63 -12.69 9.63 -0.04
C GLU A 63 -11.44 8.78 0.26
N ALA A 64 -11.60 7.64 0.95
CA ALA A 64 -10.50 6.72 1.23
C ALA A 64 -9.86 6.18 -0.06
N LYS A 65 -10.65 5.87 -1.09
CA LYS A 65 -10.11 5.46 -2.40
C LYS A 65 -9.30 6.54 -3.08
N GLU A 66 -9.69 7.81 -2.97
CA GLU A 66 -8.86 8.92 -3.47
C GLU A 66 -7.56 9.06 -2.67
N ARG A 67 -7.61 8.85 -1.35
CA ARG A 67 -6.41 8.85 -0.49
C ARG A 67 -5.43 7.71 -0.77
N LEU A 68 -5.91 6.57 -1.27
CA LEU A 68 -5.02 5.51 -1.75
C LEU A 68 -4.25 5.90 -3.02
N LYS A 69 -4.80 6.78 -3.85
CA LYS A 69 -4.14 7.22 -5.08
C LYS A 69 -3.04 8.24 -4.79
N ASP A 70 -3.31 9.24 -3.97
CA ASP A 70 -2.35 10.31 -3.65
C ASP A 70 -1.41 9.94 -2.49
N GLY A 71 -1.84 9.05 -1.60
CA GLY A 71 -1.06 8.65 -0.43
C GLY A 71 -1.02 9.68 0.69
N GLN A 72 -1.87 10.70 0.66
CA GLN A 72 -1.84 11.79 1.62
C GLN A 72 -2.80 11.53 2.78
N ASN A 73 -2.41 11.96 3.97
CA ASN A 73 -3.34 11.93 5.09
C ASN A 73 -4.39 13.04 4.91
N LEU A 74 -5.61 12.81 5.42
CA LEU A 74 -6.67 13.82 5.41
C LEU A 74 -7.36 13.88 6.78
N LEU A 75 -7.53 15.09 7.29
CA LEU A 75 -8.46 15.39 8.38
C LEU A 75 -9.66 16.12 7.79
N LYS A 76 -10.84 15.51 7.80
CA LYS A 76 -12.05 16.10 7.21
C LYS A 76 -13.25 16.03 8.13
N LYS A 77 -14.01 17.12 8.15
CA LYS A 77 -15.25 17.27 8.88
C LYS A 77 -16.44 16.92 7.98
N TYR A 78 -17.40 16.23 8.56
CA TYR A 78 -18.62 15.81 7.89
C TYR A 78 -19.83 16.24 8.74
N PRO A 79 -20.63 17.21 8.29
CA PRO A 79 -21.88 17.54 8.93
C PRO A 79 -22.93 16.44 8.66
N LEU A 80 -23.69 16.05 9.69
CA LEU A 80 -24.75 15.04 9.61
C LEU A 80 -26.15 15.72 9.69
N ARG A 81 -26.39 16.75 8.87
CA ARG A 81 -27.63 17.59 8.89
C ARG A 81 -28.21 17.79 7.49
N GLU A 82 -29.53 17.68 7.28
CA GLU A 82 -30.20 17.88 5.97
C GLU A 82 -29.98 19.28 5.35
N GLY A 83 -29.93 19.36 4.01
CA GLY A 83 -30.06 20.63 3.26
C GLY A 83 -28.79 21.16 2.57
N GLU A 84 -27.63 20.55 2.82
CA GLU A 84 -26.40 20.80 2.05
C GLU A 84 -26.24 19.72 0.96
N THR A 85 -25.61 20.05 -0.16
CA THR A 85 -25.39 19.11 -1.28
C THR A 85 -24.60 17.86 -0.90
N GLU A 86 -23.98 17.84 0.29
CA GLU A 86 -23.26 16.71 0.88
C GLU A 86 -24.00 16.04 2.06
N SER A 87 -25.23 16.45 2.35
CA SER A 87 -26.00 15.89 3.44
C SER A 87 -26.74 14.62 3.06
N PHE A 88 -26.30 13.50 3.64
CA PHE A 88 -26.92 12.21 3.34
C PHE A 88 -27.08 11.33 4.58
N GLY A 89 -28.32 11.27 5.07
CA GLY A 89 -28.90 10.08 5.67
C GLY A 89 -28.22 9.54 6.94
N ALA A 90 -28.30 10.31 8.03
CA ALA A 90 -28.52 9.82 9.39
C ALA A 90 -28.93 11.04 10.23
N ILE A 91 -30.16 11.04 10.77
CA ILE A 91 -30.74 12.14 11.56
C ILE A 91 -30.12 12.12 12.96
N CYS A 92 -28.86 12.50 13.05
CA CYS A 92 -28.19 12.64 14.33
C CYS A 92 -27.94 14.13 14.65
N GLY A 93 -27.97 15.03 13.66
CA GLY A 93 -27.84 16.48 13.89
C GLY A 93 -26.45 16.92 14.38
N GLY A 94 -25.49 16.00 14.39
CA GLY A 94 -24.11 16.22 14.80
C GLY A 94 -23.15 16.47 13.64
N GLU A 95 -21.86 16.49 13.98
CA GLU A 95 -20.71 16.58 13.08
C GLU A 95 -19.70 15.51 13.49
N VAL A 96 -19.06 14.88 12.51
CA VAL A 96 -17.97 13.92 12.73
C VAL A 96 -16.71 14.43 12.03
N THR A 97 -15.59 14.43 12.73
CA THR A 97 -14.27 14.63 12.12
C THR A 97 -13.57 13.29 11.99
N LEU A 98 -13.16 12.97 10.76
CA LEU A 98 -12.46 11.74 10.41
C LEU A 98 -11.01 12.03 10.04
N TRP A 99 -10.11 11.18 10.52
CA TRP A 99 -8.73 11.08 10.07
C TRP A 99 -8.58 9.90 9.11
N PHE A 100 -8.05 10.16 7.92
CA PHE A 100 -7.73 9.16 6.90
C PHE A 100 -6.23 8.98 6.84
N GLU A 101 -5.78 7.75 7.09
CA GLU A 101 -4.38 7.35 7.07
C GLU A 101 -4.17 6.26 6.01
N PRO A 102 -3.75 6.62 4.78
CA PRO A 102 -3.45 5.65 3.75
C PRO A 102 -2.16 4.88 4.05
N HIS A 103 -2.24 3.56 3.97
CA HIS A 103 -1.12 2.64 3.97
C HIS A 103 -0.92 2.10 2.56
N LYS A 104 0.13 2.57 1.90
CA LYS A 104 0.54 2.07 0.58
C LYS A 104 1.19 0.70 0.70
N ARG A 105 1.25 -0.01 -0.43
CA ARG A 105 2.16 -1.16 -0.57
C ARG A 105 3.60 -0.70 -0.37
N ALA A 106 4.46 -1.60 0.11
CA ALA A 106 5.89 -1.37 0.11
C ALA A 106 6.40 -1.17 -1.33
N PRO A 107 7.28 -0.18 -1.60
CA PRO A 107 7.87 0.00 -2.91
C PRO A 107 8.73 -1.23 -3.26
N VAL A 108 8.75 -1.59 -4.53
CA VAL A 108 9.50 -2.74 -5.02
C VAL A 108 10.89 -2.31 -5.48
N LEU A 109 11.90 -3.05 -5.05
CA LEU A 109 13.25 -2.94 -5.60
C LEU A 109 13.61 -4.24 -6.33
N LEU A 110 13.80 -4.17 -7.64
CA LEU A 110 14.37 -5.27 -8.42
C LEU A 110 15.87 -5.10 -8.56
N LEU A 111 16.62 -6.06 -8.02
CA LEU A 111 18.06 -6.18 -8.20
C LEU A 111 18.34 -7.16 -9.34
N VAL A 112 18.93 -6.67 -10.43
CA VAL A 112 19.45 -7.50 -11.52
C VAL A 112 20.91 -7.82 -11.21
N GLY A 113 21.17 -9.08 -10.87
CA GLY A 113 22.42 -9.56 -10.29
C GLY A 113 22.33 -9.76 -8.78
N ALA A 114 23.05 -10.77 -8.27
CA ALA A 114 23.11 -11.14 -6.86
C ALA A 114 24.54 -11.06 -6.27
N GLY A 115 25.45 -10.34 -6.95
CA GLY A 115 26.83 -10.11 -6.49
C GLY A 115 26.92 -9.28 -5.20
N HIS A 116 28.12 -9.08 -4.67
CA HIS A 116 28.34 -8.38 -3.39
C HIS A 116 27.69 -6.99 -3.32
N CYS A 117 27.73 -6.21 -4.41
CA CYS A 117 27.04 -4.91 -4.46
C CYS A 117 25.53 -5.07 -4.27
N ALA A 118 24.91 -6.03 -4.96
CA ALA A 118 23.48 -6.31 -4.82
C ALA A 118 23.12 -6.75 -3.39
N GLN A 119 23.95 -7.57 -2.75
CA GLN A 119 23.72 -8.02 -1.37
C GLN A 119 23.74 -6.86 -0.36
N ALA A 120 24.68 -5.92 -0.51
CA ALA A 120 24.75 -4.73 0.33
C ALA A 120 23.52 -3.83 0.11
N ILE A 121 23.10 -3.64 -1.14
CA ILE A 121 21.91 -2.85 -1.49
C ILE A 121 20.64 -3.53 -0.95
N ALA A 122 20.50 -4.85 -1.11
CA ALA A 122 19.36 -5.63 -0.64
C ALA A 122 19.14 -5.46 0.87
N GLN A 123 20.22 -5.56 1.65
CA GLN A 123 20.17 -5.39 3.10
C GLN A 123 19.67 -4.00 3.48
N LEU A 124 20.21 -2.94 2.87
CA LEU A 124 19.80 -1.56 3.16
C LEU A 124 18.38 -1.28 2.69
N ALA A 125 18.02 -1.72 1.48
CA ALA A 125 16.70 -1.51 0.90
C ALA A 125 15.61 -2.18 1.75
N ALA A 126 15.84 -3.38 2.26
CA ALA A 126 14.91 -4.05 3.17
C ALA A 126 14.69 -3.26 4.46
N VAL A 127 15.75 -2.68 5.04
CA VAL A 127 15.65 -1.80 6.23
C VAL A 127 14.88 -0.52 5.91
N CYS A 128 15.05 0.02 4.71
CA CYS A 128 14.28 1.17 4.22
C CYS A 128 12.82 0.84 3.85
N GLY A 129 12.39 -0.42 4.00
CA GLY A 129 11.01 -0.84 3.77
C GLY A 129 10.69 -1.23 2.33
N PHE A 130 11.68 -1.47 1.47
CA PHE A 130 11.45 -2.00 0.12
C PHE A 130 11.14 -3.49 0.15
N HIS A 131 10.21 -3.91 -0.70
CA HIS A 131 10.05 -5.30 -1.09
C HIS A 131 11.12 -5.67 -2.14
N VAL A 132 12.21 -6.27 -1.67
CA VAL A 132 13.37 -6.59 -2.52
C VAL A 132 13.18 -7.90 -3.27
N THR A 133 13.28 -7.84 -4.60
CA THR A 133 13.39 -8.99 -5.50
C THR A 133 14.81 -9.05 -6.08
N VAL A 134 15.46 -10.22 -6.07
CA VAL A 134 16.74 -10.44 -6.76
C VAL A 134 16.57 -11.41 -7.92
N VAL A 135 17.17 -11.11 -9.07
CA VAL A 135 17.25 -11.99 -10.23
C VAL A 135 18.71 -12.22 -10.64
N ASP A 136 19.16 -13.47 -10.62
CA ASP A 136 20.51 -13.88 -11.04
C ASP A 136 20.49 -15.35 -11.47
N ASP A 137 21.25 -15.72 -12.50
CA ASP A 137 21.32 -17.09 -13.02
C ASP A 137 22.03 -18.06 -12.06
N ARG A 138 22.78 -17.54 -11.08
CA ARG A 138 23.50 -18.33 -10.08
C ARG A 138 22.66 -18.48 -8.82
N LYS A 139 22.01 -19.64 -8.69
CA LYS A 139 21.14 -19.98 -7.56
C LYS A 139 21.78 -19.74 -6.20
N GLU A 140 23.00 -20.22 -6.01
CA GLU A 140 23.77 -20.07 -4.75
C GLU A 140 23.88 -18.61 -4.30
N TRP A 141 24.02 -17.67 -5.25
CA TRP A 141 24.15 -16.24 -4.97
C TRP A 141 22.82 -15.61 -4.59
N THR A 142 21.72 -16.01 -5.25
CA THR A 142 20.38 -15.55 -4.85
C THR A 142 19.99 -16.07 -3.46
N GLU A 143 20.34 -17.31 -3.13
CA GLU A 143 20.09 -17.92 -1.82
C GLU A 143 20.89 -17.23 -0.71
N ALA A 144 22.17 -16.91 -0.96
CA ALA A 144 23.02 -16.19 -0.03
C ALA A 144 22.66 -14.69 0.10
N CYS A 145 21.83 -14.13 -0.79
CA CYS A 145 21.52 -12.70 -0.79
C CYS A 145 20.60 -12.32 0.40
N PRO A 146 21.06 -11.45 1.33
CA PRO A 146 20.31 -11.09 2.52
C PRO A 146 19.24 -10.04 2.21
N GLY A 147 18.23 -9.89 3.08
CA GLY A 147 17.19 -8.86 2.90
C GLY A 147 16.25 -9.06 1.70
N VAL A 148 16.36 -10.18 0.98
CA VAL A 148 15.55 -10.47 -0.20
C VAL A 148 14.24 -11.15 0.17
N HIS A 149 13.13 -10.60 -0.34
CA HIS A 149 11.78 -11.12 -0.17
C HIS A 149 11.41 -12.11 -1.29
N ARG A 150 11.90 -11.88 -2.51
CA ARG A 150 11.67 -12.76 -3.67
C ARG A 150 12.98 -13.05 -4.42
N ARG A 151 13.25 -14.34 -4.68
CA ARG A 151 14.45 -14.81 -5.39
C ARG A 151 14.05 -15.43 -6.73
N VAL A 152 14.75 -15.08 -7.80
CA VAL A 152 14.45 -15.54 -9.15
C VAL A 152 15.73 -16.02 -9.83
N THR A 153 15.75 -17.30 -10.22
CA THR A 153 16.94 -17.94 -10.82
C THR A 153 16.68 -18.50 -12.22
N GLU A 154 15.43 -18.82 -12.52
CA GLU A 154 15.03 -19.52 -13.75
C GLU A 154 14.37 -18.59 -14.79
N GLN A 155 14.28 -17.29 -14.49
CA GLN A 155 13.69 -16.31 -15.39
C GLN A 155 14.71 -15.23 -15.72
N SER A 156 14.64 -14.73 -16.95
CA SER A 156 15.46 -13.60 -17.37
C SER A 156 15.01 -12.30 -16.69
N PRO A 157 15.89 -11.32 -16.47
CA PRO A 157 15.50 -10.03 -15.88
C PRO A 157 14.36 -9.34 -16.62
N GLN A 158 14.35 -9.38 -17.96
CA GLN A 158 13.30 -8.82 -18.81
C GLN A 158 11.94 -9.47 -18.54
N THR A 159 11.93 -10.78 -18.29
CA THR A 159 10.69 -11.52 -17.97
C THR A 159 10.13 -11.06 -16.62
N VAL A 160 10.99 -10.84 -15.63
CA VAL A 160 10.60 -10.30 -14.32
C VAL A 160 10.13 -8.85 -14.44
N ILE A 161 10.81 -8.04 -15.25
CA ILE A 161 10.45 -6.65 -15.50
C ILE A 161 9.05 -6.55 -16.12
N ARG A 162 8.74 -7.39 -17.11
CA ARG A 162 7.43 -7.39 -17.79
C ARG A 162 6.26 -7.89 -16.94
N SER A 163 6.51 -8.81 -16.00
CA SER A 163 5.44 -9.38 -15.18
C SER A 163 5.09 -8.53 -13.95
N GLN A 164 5.94 -7.57 -13.62
CA GLN A 164 5.77 -6.69 -12.48
C GLN A 164 4.88 -5.49 -12.82
N HIS A 165 3.98 -5.13 -11.90
CA HIS A 165 3.28 -3.85 -11.94
C HIS A 165 4.13 -2.79 -11.24
N TRP A 166 4.59 -1.82 -12.02
CA TRP A 166 5.49 -0.75 -11.57
C TRP A 166 4.72 0.49 -11.12
N SER A 167 5.23 1.16 -10.10
CA SER A 167 4.80 2.49 -9.66
C SER A 167 5.99 3.44 -9.59
N GLY A 168 5.74 4.75 -9.50
CA GLY A 168 6.81 5.76 -9.45
C GLY A 168 7.72 5.70 -8.20
N GLU A 169 7.35 4.91 -7.19
CA GLU A 169 8.16 4.64 -5.99
C GLU A 169 9.03 3.37 -6.12
N ASP A 170 8.79 2.55 -7.15
CA ASP A 170 9.56 1.33 -7.40
C ASP A 170 10.89 1.64 -8.11
N ALA A 171 11.85 0.75 -7.98
CA ALA A 171 13.17 0.91 -8.58
C ALA A 171 13.72 -0.40 -9.18
N ILE A 172 14.54 -0.24 -10.22
CA ILE A 172 15.34 -1.30 -10.81
C ILE A 172 16.81 -0.90 -10.67
N VAL A 173 17.63 -1.79 -10.14
CA VAL A 173 19.07 -1.59 -10.04
C VAL A 173 19.78 -2.69 -10.83
N LEU A 174 20.58 -2.25 -11.80
CA LEU A 174 21.32 -3.10 -12.72
C LEU A 174 22.77 -3.19 -12.25
N VAL A 175 23.11 -4.30 -11.61
CA VAL A 175 24.44 -4.56 -11.01
C VAL A 175 24.87 -5.99 -11.29
N SER A 176 24.54 -6.49 -12.48
CA SER A 176 24.91 -7.85 -12.87
C SER A 176 26.42 -7.94 -13.15
N ARG A 177 26.91 -9.17 -13.32
CA ARG A 177 28.28 -9.45 -13.74
C ARG A 177 28.48 -9.39 -15.26
N ASN A 178 27.43 -9.13 -16.04
CA ASN A 178 27.42 -9.28 -17.48
C ASN A 178 26.74 -8.08 -18.15
N PHE A 179 27.54 -7.29 -18.87
CA PHE A 179 27.07 -6.13 -19.62
C PHE A 179 25.84 -6.41 -20.50
N MET A 180 25.78 -7.58 -21.13
CA MET A 180 24.65 -7.93 -21.99
C MET A 180 23.35 -8.11 -21.20
N ILE A 181 23.43 -8.68 -20.00
CA ILE A 181 22.28 -8.85 -19.11
C ILE A 181 21.76 -7.48 -18.66
N ASP A 182 22.65 -6.58 -18.23
CA ASP A 182 22.26 -5.24 -17.79
C ASP A 182 21.70 -4.41 -18.96
N ARG A 183 22.33 -4.47 -20.13
CA ARG A 183 21.85 -3.79 -21.34
C ARG A 183 20.44 -4.23 -21.71
N ASP A 184 20.19 -5.54 -21.78
CA ASP A 184 18.89 -6.06 -22.19
C ASP A 184 17.81 -5.83 -21.12
N ALA A 185 18.20 -5.85 -19.83
CA ALA A 185 17.32 -5.45 -18.74
C ALA A 185 16.96 -3.97 -18.81
N LEU A 186 17.93 -3.08 -19.10
CA LEU A 186 17.70 -1.65 -19.28
C LEU A 186 16.76 -1.39 -20.46
N GLU A 187 16.97 -2.07 -21.58
CA GLU A 187 16.11 -1.93 -22.76
C GLU A 187 14.65 -2.27 -22.47
N GLU A 188 14.40 -3.25 -21.61
CA GLU A 188 13.05 -3.55 -21.13
C GLU A 188 12.56 -2.53 -20.09
N ALA A 189 13.41 -2.13 -19.15
CA ALA A 189 13.06 -1.19 -18.09
C ALA A 189 12.58 0.17 -18.63
N ILE A 190 13.21 0.69 -19.69
CA ILE A 190 12.81 1.98 -20.29
C ILE A 190 11.45 1.93 -21.03
N LYS A 191 10.87 0.73 -21.21
CA LYS A 191 9.54 0.55 -21.81
C LYS A 191 8.42 0.62 -20.76
N ILE A 192 8.75 0.57 -19.47
CA ILE A 192 7.80 0.75 -18.37
C ILE A 192 7.24 2.17 -18.44
N ARG A 193 5.91 2.31 -18.36
CA ARG A 193 5.19 3.59 -18.35
C ARG A 193 4.57 3.86 -17.00
#